data_AF-A0A668VQ94-F1
#
_entry.id   AF-A0A668VQ94-F1
#
_cell.length_a   1.000
_cell.length_b   1.000
_cell.length_c   1.000
_cell.angle_alpha   90.00
_cell.angle_beta   90.00
_cell.angle_gamma   90.00
#
_symmetry.space_group_name_H-M   'P 1'
#
loop_
_entity.id
_entity.type
_entity.pdbx_description
1 polymer ?
#
loop_
_entity_poly.entity_id
_entity_poly.type
_entity_poly.pdbx_seq_one_letter_code
_entity_poly.pdbx_strand_id
1 'polypeptide(L)'
;RLLCNSRLERSRKGVLHGLGGVLAQENLPWDQFARGSSYIAASYVKYLEAAGARVVPIRINRTEEEYAKIFNSINGLLLPGGDVDLQTSQFSRAAKIFYNLALKANDAGDYFPIWGTCQGFQQLTVLTANKNLLTLTDTKAVALPLTLTSVAPSSRLFRNFPKDLLRSLANENITANFHSWSLSMQNYSRNAKLRRFYKILSTNSDGKKEFISTMEANHYPFYAVQWHPEKSPFEWVDKPGMVHSVSAVRASFYTASFFVSEAMKNHHHYPSPDEEDKALIYNFSPVYRGFDAVFVQNYYFD
;
A
#
# COMPACT_ATOMS: atom_id res chain seq x y z
N ARG A 1 9.55 15.93 -36.59
CA ARG A 1 9.55 15.75 -35.12
C ARG A 1 8.10 15.66 -34.68
N LEU A 2 7.57 14.45 -34.54
CA LEU A 2 6.18 14.21 -34.15
C LEU A 2 6.03 14.51 -32.66
N LEU A 3 5.68 15.75 -32.33
CA LEU A 3 4.84 15.98 -31.17
C LEU A 3 3.50 15.35 -31.52
N CYS A 4 3.02 14.41 -30.71
CA CYS A 4 1.67 13.87 -30.81
C CYS A 4 0.69 15.01 -30.48
N ASN A 5 0.47 15.87 -31.48
CA ASN A 5 -0.43 17.01 -31.41
C ASN A 5 -1.84 16.49 -31.60
N SER A 6 -2.49 16.12 -30.51
CA SER A 6 -3.94 16.00 -30.47
C SER A 6 -4.49 17.10 -29.57
N ARG A 7 -5.03 18.16 -30.18
CA ARG A 7 -6.12 18.92 -29.57
C ARG A 7 -7.25 17.92 -29.34
N LEU A 8 -7.31 17.36 -28.15
CA LEU A 8 -8.43 16.54 -27.71
C LEU A 8 -9.48 17.48 -27.13
N GLU A 9 -10.56 17.68 -27.87
CA GLU A 9 -11.83 18.07 -27.26
C GLU A 9 -12.12 17.08 -26.13
N ARG A 10 -12.21 17.57 -24.89
CA ARG A 10 -12.60 16.76 -23.73
C ARG A 10 -14.03 16.25 -23.95
N SER A 11 -14.16 15.06 -24.54
CA SER A 11 -15.40 14.29 -24.53
C SER A 11 -15.82 14.09 -23.07
N ARG A 12 -16.99 14.60 -22.68
CA ARG A 12 -17.62 14.45 -21.36
C ARG A 12 -18.13 13.03 -21.07
N LYS A 13 -17.58 12.00 -21.73
CA LYS A 13 -17.77 10.61 -21.31
C LYS A 13 -16.61 10.25 -20.36
N GLY A 14 -16.91 10.30 -19.07
CA GLY A 14 -15.96 10.18 -17.97
C GLY A 14 -15.12 8.91 -18.07
N VAL A 15 -13.85 9.08 -18.42
CA VAL A 15 -12.85 8.05 -18.19
C VAL A 15 -12.63 8.01 -16.67
N LEU A 16 -13.00 6.91 -16.02
CA LEU A 16 -12.66 6.72 -14.60
C LEU A 16 -11.15 6.54 -14.50
N HIS A 17 -10.44 7.57 -14.06
CA HIS A 17 -9.06 7.45 -13.62
C HIS A 17 -9.09 7.28 -12.10
N GLY A 18 -8.70 6.11 -11.58
CA GLY A 18 -8.61 5.91 -10.14
C GLY A 18 -7.63 6.89 -9.51
N LEU A 19 -8.09 7.69 -8.54
CA LEU A 19 -7.27 8.57 -7.70
C LEU A 19 -6.89 7.81 -6.43
N GLY A 20 -5.66 7.33 -6.36
CA GLY A 20 -5.11 6.64 -5.19
C GLY A 20 -4.49 7.62 -4.21
N GLY A 21 -5.01 7.69 -2.98
CA GLY A 21 -4.32 8.37 -1.89
C GLY A 21 -3.13 7.54 -1.40
N VAL A 22 -1.97 8.15 -1.20
CA VAL A 22 -0.84 7.52 -0.50
C VAL A 22 -0.56 8.29 0.77
N LEU A 23 -0.64 7.61 1.92
CA LEU A 23 -0.43 8.25 3.22
C LEU A 23 1.04 8.56 3.46
N ALA A 24 1.36 9.84 3.66
CA ALA A 24 2.68 10.26 4.13
C ALA A 24 2.92 9.78 5.56
N GLN A 25 4.18 9.78 5.98
CA GLN A 25 4.56 9.46 7.36
C GLN A 25 5.68 10.40 7.80
N GLU A 26 5.90 10.50 9.10
CA GLU A 26 6.97 11.33 9.67
C GLU A 26 8.33 11.01 9.03
N ASN A 27 9.16 12.03 8.87
CA ASN A 27 10.52 11.85 8.37
C ASN A 27 11.32 10.89 9.26
N LEU A 28 12.16 10.05 8.64
CA LEU A 28 13.03 9.14 9.38
C LEU A 28 14.04 9.98 10.20
N PRO A 29 14.32 9.65 11.48
CA PRO A 29 15.19 10.47 12.33
C PRO A 29 16.62 10.67 11.79
N TRP A 30 17.11 9.70 11.01
CA TRP A 30 18.45 9.72 10.39
C TRP A 30 18.45 10.29 8.97
N ASP A 31 17.33 10.82 8.49
CA ASP A 31 17.21 11.38 7.16
C ASP A 31 17.83 12.79 7.07
N GLN A 32 19.04 12.88 6.53
CA GLN A 32 19.76 14.15 6.34
C GLN A 32 19.24 15.04 5.20
N PHE A 33 18.40 14.54 4.30
CA PHE A 33 17.80 15.35 3.22
C PHE A 33 16.30 15.60 3.44
N ALA A 34 15.81 15.27 4.65
CA ALA A 34 14.44 15.52 5.06
C ALA A 34 14.07 16.98 4.84
N ARG A 35 12.90 17.19 4.25
CA ARG A 35 12.25 18.50 4.15
C ARG A 35 10.88 18.41 4.80
N GLY A 36 10.44 19.49 5.42
CA GLY A 36 9.19 19.52 6.17
C GLY A 36 9.10 18.45 7.26
N SER A 37 7.89 17.95 7.48
CA SER A 37 7.57 17.07 8.60
C SER A 37 7.38 15.61 8.20
N SER A 38 7.12 15.34 6.91
CA SER A 38 6.70 14.02 6.44
C SER A 38 7.21 13.70 5.04
N TYR A 39 7.19 12.42 4.69
CA TYR A 39 7.60 11.93 3.37
C TYR A 39 6.71 10.81 2.83
N ILE A 40 6.81 10.60 1.52
CA ILE A 40 6.33 9.41 0.80
C ILE A 40 7.50 8.92 -0.06
N ALA A 41 7.84 7.63 0.06
CA ALA A 41 8.80 7.01 -0.86
C ALA A 41 8.22 6.95 -2.28
N ALA A 42 9.00 7.39 -3.27
CA ALA A 42 8.52 7.54 -4.64
C ALA A 42 8.14 6.20 -5.29
N SER A 43 8.65 5.08 -4.79
CA SER A 43 8.26 3.73 -5.25
C SER A 43 6.77 3.46 -5.09
N TYR A 44 6.11 3.95 -4.02
CA TYR A 44 4.66 3.80 -3.86
C TYR A 44 3.86 4.61 -4.89
N VAL A 45 4.35 5.80 -5.26
CA VAL A 45 3.75 6.62 -6.32
C VAL A 45 3.84 5.88 -7.66
N LYS A 46 5.07 5.49 -8.04
CA LYS A 46 5.36 4.76 -9.28
C LYS A 46 4.57 3.45 -9.38
N TYR A 47 4.41 2.76 -8.25
CA TYR A 47 3.65 1.51 -8.15
C TYR A 47 2.19 1.68 -8.55
N LEU A 48 1.50 2.72 -8.05
CA LEU A 48 0.11 2.98 -8.43
C LEU A 48 -0.01 3.52 -9.86
N GLU A 49 0.92 4.40 -10.28
CA GLU A 49 0.92 4.96 -11.63
C GLU A 49 1.17 3.91 -12.72
N ALA A 50 2.05 2.93 -12.45
CA ALA A 50 2.30 1.81 -13.35
C ALA A 50 1.04 0.96 -13.62
N ALA A 51 0.03 1.03 -12.75
CA ALA A 51 -1.26 0.38 -12.91
C ALA A 51 -2.37 1.31 -13.44
N GLY A 52 -2.04 2.55 -13.81
CA GLY A 52 -2.97 3.50 -14.43
C GLY A 52 -3.75 4.39 -13.47
N ALA A 53 -3.37 4.45 -12.19
CA ALA A 53 -3.92 5.41 -11.24
C ALA A 53 -3.13 6.74 -11.27
N ARG A 54 -3.80 7.82 -10.86
CA ARG A 54 -3.12 9.06 -10.46
C ARG A 54 -3.02 9.10 -8.95
N VAL A 55 -2.02 9.77 -8.40
CA VAL A 55 -1.74 9.74 -6.97
C VAL A 55 -1.97 11.09 -6.31
N VAL A 56 -2.61 11.05 -5.13
CA VAL A 56 -2.76 12.19 -4.22
C VAL A 56 -1.93 11.90 -2.96
N PRO A 57 -0.93 12.73 -2.61
CA PRO A 57 -0.23 12.60 -1.33
C PRO A 57 -1.13 13.03 -0.17
N ILE A 58 -1.37 12.12 0.77
CA ILE A 58 -2.18 12.39 1.98
C ILE A 58 -1.22 12.81 3.10
N ARG A 59 -1.17 14.10 3.40
CA ARG A 59 -0.31 14.67 4.45
C ARG A 59 -0.84 14.32 5.84
N ILE A 60 0.05 14.17 6.83
CA ILE A 60 -0.29 13.68 8.18
C ILE A 60 -0.78 14.75 9.17
N ASN A 61 -0.55 16.03 8.87
CA ASN A 61 -0.90 17.17 9.72
C ASN A 61 -2.18 17.87 9.26
N ARG A 62 -3.29 17.13 9.18
CA ARG A 62 -4.61 17.64 8.76
C ARG A 62 -5.68 17.41 9.83
N THR A 63 -6.74 18.23 9.79
CA THR A 63 -7.92 18.05 10.64
C THR A 63 -8.78 16.87 10.16
N GLU A 64 -9.70 16.40 11.02
CA GLU A 64 -10.62 15.32 10.63
C GLU A 64 -11.53 15.73 9.48
N GLU A 65 -11.96 17.00 9.44
CA GLU A 65 -12.79 17.55 8.38
C GLU A 65 -12.04 17.62 7.04
N GLU A 66 -10.75 18.00 7.06
CA GLU A 66 -9.91 17.97 5.88
C GLU A 66 -9.73 16.53 5.36
N TYR A 67 -9.50 15.57 6.25
CA TYR A 67 -9.42 14.16 5.85
C TYR A 67 -10.73 13.62 5.30
N ALA A 68 -11.88 13.99 5.86
CA ALA A 68 -13.18 13.61 5.34
C ALA A 68 -13.41 14.17 3.93
N LYS A 69 -13.02 15.43 3.67
CA LYS A 69 -13.07 16.01 2.31
C LYS A 69 -12.19 15.24 1.33
N ILE A 70 -10.96 14.92 1.73
CA ILE A 70 -10.03 14.14 0.90
C ILE A 70 -10.60 12.74 0.64
N PHE A 71 -11.10 12.05 1.66
CA PHE A 71 -11.72 10.73 1.56
C PHE A 71 -12.83 10.70 0.50
N ASN A 72 -13.74 11.67 0.52
CA ASN A 72 -14.83 11.79 -0.45
C ASN A 72 -14.36 12.15 -1.88
N SER A 73 -13.09 12.54 -2.04
CA SER A 73 -12.52 12.98 -3.32
C SER A 73 -11.62 11.92 -3.98
N ILE A 74 -11.01 11.02 -3.19
CA ILE A 74 -10.14 9.95 -3.68
C ILE A 74 -10.89 8.61 -3.75
N ASN A 75 -10.38 7.67 -4.55
CA ASN A 75 -11.04 6.41 -4.83
C ASN A 75 -10.50 5.22 -4.02
N GLY A 76 -9.44 5.40 -3.25
CA GLY A 76 -8.85 4.37 -2.41
C GLY A 76 -7.63 4.88 -1.66
N LEU A 77 -7.20 4.18 -0.62
CA LEU A 77 -6.05 4.57 0.20
C LEU A 77 -4.99 3.48 0.28
N LEU A 78 -3.74 3.84 0.00
CA LEU A 78 -2.57 3.04 0.27
C LEU A 78 -1.86 3.54 1.54
N LEU A 79 -1.70 2.63 2.50
CA LEU A 79 -0.85 2.77 3.68
C LEU A 79 0.52 2.16 3.37
N PRO A 80 1.58 2.97 3.15
CA PRO A 80 2.89 2.47 2.80
C PRO A 80 3.60 1.76 3.97
N GLY A 81 4.73 1.14 3.67
CA GLY A 81 5.70 0.70 4.67
C GLY A 81 6.41 1.88 5.32
N GLY A 82 7.09 1.64 6.44
CA GLY A 82 7.61 2.69 7.30
C GLY A 82 8.25 2.16 8.57
N ASP A 83 8.61 3.08 9.47
CA ASP A 83 9.14 2.76 10.81
C ASP A 83 8.64 3.72 11.90
N VAL A 84 7.42 4.24 11.77
CA VAL A 84 6.78 5.12 12.77
C VAL A 84 5.88 4.34 13.72
N ASP A 85 5.65 4.89 14.90
CA ASP A 85 4.88 4.22 15.96
C ASP A 85 3.42 3.97 15.55
N LEU A 86 2.96 2.73 15.65
CA LEU A 86 1.63 2.30 15.17
C LEU A 86 0.45 2.80 16.03
N GLN A 87 0.70 3.49 17.14
CA GLN A 87 -0.34 3.94 18.08
C GLN A 87 -0.34 5.45 18.31
N THR A 88 0.82 6.10 18.23
CA THR A 88 1.02 7.49 18.64
C THR A 88 1.47 8.41 17.50
N SER A 89 1.90 7.86 16.36
CA SER A 89 2.26 8.66 15.18
C SER A 89 1.05 9.37 14.57
N GLN A 90 1.33 10.46 13.87
CA GLN A 90 0.39 11.16 13.02
C GLN A 90 -0.03 10.28 11.83
N PHE A 91 0.85 9.42 11.33
CA PHE A 91 0.49 8.34 10.40
C PHE A 91 -0.63 7.46 10.97
N SER A 92 -0.47 6.96 12.20
CA SER A 92 -1.47 6.10 12.84
C SER A 92 -2.79 6.83 13.07
N ARG A 93 -2.73 8.10 13.50
CA ARG A 93 -3.91 8.96 13.63
C ARG A 93 -4.67 9.08 12.31
N ALA A 94 -3.97 9.46 11.24
CA ALA A 94 -4.57 9.62 9.91
C ALA A 94 -5.13 8.28 9.37
N ALA A 95 -4.35 7.20 9.48
CA ALA A 95 -4.77 5.86 9.07
C ALA A 95 -6.05 5.42 9.81
N LYS A 96 -6.16 5.70 11.11
CA LYS A 96 -7.36 5.41 11.90
C LYS A 96 -8.59 6.17 11.41
N ILE A 97 -8.44 7.44 11.05
CA ILE A 97 -9.53 8.27 10.51
C ILE A 97 -10.04 7.68 9.19
N PHE A 98 -9.14 7.43 8.24
CA PHE A 98 -9.51 6.83 6.95
C PHE A 98 -10.07 5.42 7.08
N TYR A 99 -9.51 4.58 7.97
CA TYR A 99 -10.03 3.24 8.23
C TYR A 99 -11.48 3.30 8.74
N ASN A 100 -11.80 4.21 9.66
CA ASN A 100 -13.16 4.38 10.17
C ASN A 100 -14.11 4.96 9.11
N LEU A 101 -13.66 5.91 8.29
CA LEU A 101 -14.44 6.43 7.16
C LEU A 101 -14.74 5.32 6.14
N ALA A 102 -13.74 4.52 5.79
CA ALA A 102 -13.89 3.41 4.87
C ALA A 102 -14.83 2.33 5.40
N LEU A 103 -14.76 1.97 6.70
CA LEU A 103 -15.73 1.05 7.29
C LEU A 103 -17.16 1.58 7.14
N LYS A 104 -17.41 2.84 7.54
CA LYS A 104 -18.73 3.47 7.45
C LYS A 104 -19.24 3.56 6.01
N ALA A 105 -18.38 3.94 5.07
CA ALA A 105 -18.74 4.02 3.65
C ALA A 105 -19.13 2.64 3.11
N ASN A 106 -18.30 1.62 3.34
CA ASN A 106 -18.58 0.27 2.85
C ASN A 106 -19.85 -0.32 3.51
N ASP A 107 -20.09 -0.07 4.80
CA ASP A 107 -21.34 -0.47 5.48
C ASP A 107 -22.58 0.22 4.88
N ALA A 108 -22.42 1.44 4.36
CA ALA A 108 -23.45 2.19 3.65
C ALA A 108 -23.55 1.84 2.15
N GLY A 109 -22.76 0.88 1.65
CA GLY A 109 -22.73 0.46 0.25
C GLY A 109 -21.84 1.32 -0.66
N ASP A 110 -21.06 2.23 -0.09
CA ASP A 110 -20.08 3.07 -0.79
C ASP A 110 -18.68 2.43 -0.73
N TYR A 111 -18.24 1.89 -1.87
CA TYR A 111 -17.12 0.96 -1.95
C TYR A 111 -15.76 1.65 -1.83
N PHE A 112 -15.08 1.61 -0.68
CA PHE A 112 -13.77 2.26 -0.53
C PHE A 112 -12.66 1.27 -0.15
N PRO A 113 -11.71 0.96 -1.05
CA PRO A 113 -10.63 0.02 -0.77
C PRO A 113 -9.46 0.65 0.01
N ILE A 114 -8.85 -0.17 0.88
CA ILE A 114 -7.60 0.16 1.59
C ILE A 114 -6.55 -0.90 1.30
N TRP A 115 -5.34 -0.48 0.95
CA TRP A 115 -4.17 -1.32 0.79
C TRP A 115 -3.11 -1.03 1.85
N GLY A 116 -2.66 -2.04 2.59
CA GLY A 116 -1.56 -1.92 3.56
C GLY A 116 -0.30 -2.66 3.09
N THR A 117 0.84 -1.96 3.04
CA THR A 117 2.15 -2.56 2.75
C THR A 117 3.04 -2.48 3.99
N CYS A 118 3.62 -3.60 4.44
CA CYS A 118 4.56 -3.65 5.57
C CYS A 118 4.03 -2.94 6.85
N GLN A 119 4.48 -1.72 7.18
CA GLN A 119 3.89 -0.93 8.27
C GLN A 119 2.39 -0.70 8.07
N GLY A 120 1.92 -0.46 6.84
CA GLY A 120 0.49 -0.37 6.54
C GLY A 120 -0.26 -1.67 6.83
N PHE A 121 0.35 -2.84 6.57
CA PHE A 121 -0.20 -4.13 6.99
C PHE A 121 -0.31 -4.19 8.52
N GLN A 122 0.76 -3.84 9.21
CA GLN A 122 0.82 -3.83 10.67
C GLN A 122 -0.24 -2.89 11.26
N GLN A 123 -0.38 -1.68 10.72
CA GLN A 123 -1.37 -0.69 11.10
C GLN A 123 -2.79 -1.23 10.99
N LEU A 124 -3.14 -1.90 9.88
CA LEU A 124 -4.45 -2.52 9.72
C LEU A 124 -4.71 -3.60 10.79
N THR A 125 -3.71 -4.41 11.15
CA THR A 125 -3.87 -5.39 12.23
C THR A 125 -4.13 -4.73 13.58
N VAL A 126 -3.41 -3.63 13.89
CA VAL A 126 -3.58 -2.87 15.14
C VAL A 126 -4.96 -2.23 15.21
N LEU A 127 -5.42 -1.62 14.12
CA LEU A 127 -6.75 -0.99 14.04
C LEU A 127 -7.88 -2.00 14.22
N THR A 128 -7.81 -3.14 13.53
CA THR A 128 -8.83 -4.19 13.64
C THR A 128 -8.83 -4.86 15.02
N ALA A 129 -7.65 -5.17 15.57
CA ALA A 129 -7.56 -5.81 16.89
C ALA A 129 -7.83 -4.82 18.05
N ASN A 130 -7.66 -3.53 17.80
CA ASN A 130 -7.53 -2.47 18.81
C ASN A 130 -6.44 -2.78 19.85
N LYS A 131 -5.34 -3.40 19.39
CA LYS A 131 -4.19 -3.79 20.21
C LYS A 131 -3.00 -4.12 19.30
N ASN A 132 -1.79 -3.78 19.73
CA ASN A 132 -0.57 -4.26 19.07
C ASN A 132 -0.33 -5.74 19.42
N LEU A 133 -0.38 -6.60 18.41
CA LEU A 133 -0.21 -8.06 18.51
C LEU A 133 0.98 -8.55 17.68
N LEU A 134 1.87 -7.64 17.27
CA LEU A 134 3.04 -8.00 16.48
C LEU A 134 4.08 -8.73 17.33
N THR A 135 4.87 -9.56 16.67
CA THR A 135 5.99 -10.28 17.28
C THR A 135 7.24 -10.05 16.46
N LEU A 136 8.39 -9.98 17.14
CA LEU A 136 9.68 -9.93 16.47
C LEU A 136 9.90 -11.14 15.57
N THR A 137 10.35 -10.89 14.35
CA THR A 137 10.77 -11.89 13.36
C THR A 137 12.09 -11.48 12.72
N ASP A 138 12.92 -12.46 12.34
CA ASP A 138 14.18 -12.21 11.65
C ASP A 138 13.98 -12.10 10.13
N THR A 139 13.42 -10.98 9.72
CA THR A 139 12.92 -10.74 8.35
C THR A 139 13.38 -9.41 7.77
N LYS A 140 14.50 -8.89 8.30
CA LYS A 140 15.14 -7.67 7.79
C LYS A 140 15.96 -8.00 6.55
N ALA A 141 15.50 -7.54 5.39
CA ALA A 141 16.21 -7.66 4.12
C ALA A 141 16.42 -9.11 3.63
N VAL A 142 15.31 -9.85 3.53
CA VAL A 142 15.26 -11.20 2.95
C VAL A 142 14.22 -11.27 1.84
N ALA A 143 14.49 -12.05 0.79
CA ALA A 143 13.54 -12.35 -0.26
C ALA A 143 12.93 -13.74 0.00
N LEU A 144 11.60 -13.83 -0.01
CA LEU A 144 10.89 -15.07 0.32
C LEU A 144 9.89 -15.43 -0.79
N PRO A 145 9.57 -16.73 -0.96
CA PRO A 145 8.37 -17.14 -1.68
C PRO A 145 7.16 -16.88 -0.78
N LEU A 146 5.95 -17.20 -1.23
CA LEU A 146 4.72 -17.14 -0.43
C LEU A 146 4.21 -18.56 -0.19
N THR A 147 4.08 -18.96 1.08
CA THR A 147 3.33 -20.18 1.42
C THR A 147 1.84 -19.89 1.25
N LEU A 148 1.30 -20.14 0.06
CA LEU A 148 -0.10 -19.87 -0.27
C LEU A 148 -1.04 -20.81 0.51
N THR A 149 -2.09 -20.25 1.10
CA THR A 149 -3.16 -21.04 1.72
C THR A 149 -4.09 -21.60 0.65
N SER A 150 -4.89 -22.61 1.00
CA SER A 150 -5.84 -23.24 0.06
C SER A 150 -6.88 -22.27 -0.53
N VAL A 151 -7.14 -21.14 0.14
CA VAL A 151 -8.10 -20.10 -0.28
C VAL A 151 -7.47 -18.99 -1.11
N ALA A 152 -6.15 -18.97 -1.27
CA ALA A 152 -5.47 -17.92 -2.05
C ALA A 152 -5.84 -17.93 -3.53
N PRO A 153 -5.81 -19.06 -4.27
CA PRO A 153 -6.09 -19.05 -5.71
C PRO A 153 -7.48 -18.53 -6.08
N SER A 154 -8.47 -18.64 -5.18
CA SER A 154 -9.84 -18.14 -5.36
C SER A 154 -10.12 -16.81 -4.65
N SER A 155 -9.12 -16.22 -3.99
CA SER A 155 -9.22 -14.91 -3.32
C SER A 155 -9.49 -13.77 -4.29
N ARG A 156 -9.99 -12.63 -3.80
CA ARG A 156 -10.22 -11.47 -4.66
C ARG A 156 -8.90 -10.97 -5.25
N LEU A 157 -7.86 -10.94 -4.42
CA LEU A 157 -6.52 -10.48 -4.79
C LEU A 157 -5.87 -11.37 -5.86
N PHE A 158 -5.87 -12.69 -5.69
CA PHE A 158 -5.09 -13.60 -6.55
C PHE A 158 -5.88 -14.27 -7.68
N ARG A 159 -7.22 -14.25 -7.68
CA ARG A 159 -8.03 -14.99 -8.69
C ARG A 159 -7.72 -14.66 -10.16
N ASN A 160 -7.23 -13.45 -10.43
CA ASN A 160 -6.91 -12.99 -11.78
C ASN A 160 -5.40 -13.01 -12.07
N PHE A 161 -4.57 -13.51 -11.15
CA PHE A 161 -3.14 -13.64 -11.40
C PHE A 161 -2.89 -14.79 -12.40
N PRO A 162 -1.95 -14.61 -13.36
CA PRO A 162 -1.50 -15.70 -14.22
C PRO A 162 -1.04 -16.90 -13.40
N LYS A 163 -1.41 -18.10 -13.83
CA LYS A 163 -1.10 -19.35 -13.10
C LYS A 163 0.40 -19.57 -12.93
N ASP A 164 1.19 -19.18 -13.94
CA ASP A 164 2.65 -19.20 -13.89
C ASP A 164 3.18 -18.21 -12.85
N LEU A 165 2.61 -17.01 -12.76
CA LEU A 165 3.01 -16.01 -11.76
C LEU A 165 2.66 -16.46 -10.34
N LEU A 166 1.48 -17.06 -10.10
CA LEU A 166 1.16 -17.66 -8.80
C LEU A 166 2.12 -18.78 -8.43
N ARG A 167 2.58 -19.57 -9.41
CA ARG A 167 3.60 -20.60 -9.19
C ARG A 167 4.94 -19.97 -8.81
N SER A 168 5.38 -18.91 -9.50
CA SER A 168 6.59 -18.18 -9.14
C SER A 168 6.49 -17.58 -7.74
N LEU A 169 5.37 -16.96 -7.39
CA LEU A 169 5.13 -16.48 -6.02
C LEU A 169 5.24 -17.59 -4.99
N ALA A 170 4.77 -18.80 -5.29
CA ALA A 170 4.82 -19.93 -4.36
C ALA A 170 6.19 -20.61 -4.23
N ASN A 171 7.08 -20.50 -5.24
CA ASN A 171 8.29 -21.32 -5.32
C ASN A 171 9.59 -20.51 -5.46
N GLU A 172 9.53 -19.23 -5.82
CA GLU A 172 10.71 -18.39 -6.04
C GLU A 172 10.79 -17.31 -4.95
N ASN A 173 12.01 -16.97 -4.53
CA ASN A 173 12.25 -15.90 -3.55
C ASN A 173 12.07 -14.52 -4.20
N ILE A 174 10.81 -14.13 -4.46
CA ILE A 174 10.47 -12.93 -5.23
C ILE A 174 9.71 -11.86 -4.44
N THR A 175 9.48 -12.06 -3.14
CA THR A 175 8.82 -11.06 -2.28
C THR A 175 9.82 -10.43 -1.31
N ALA A 176 10.00 -9.12 -1.43
CA ALA A 176 10.94 -8.34 -0.64
C ALA A 176 10.43 -8.12 0.80
N ASN A 177 11.13 -8.66 1.80
CA ASN A 177 10.79 -8.48 3.22
C ASN A 177 11.85 -7.57 3.89
N PHE A 178 11.37 -6.46 4.47
CA PHE A 178 12.18 -5.43 5.12
C PHE A 178 11.53 -4.99 6.44
N HIS A 179 11.15 -5.96 7.28
CA HIS A 179 10.42 -5.70 8.54
C HIS A 179 11.00 -6.51 9.70
N SER A 180 10.91 -5.95 10.91
CA SER A 180 11.34 -6.60 12.16
C SER A 180 10.19 -7.25 12.92
N TRP A 181 8.96 -6.89 12.54
CA TRP A 181 7.75 -7.19 13.29
C TRP A 181 6.70 -7.76 12.35
N SER A 182 6.11 -8.88 12.75
CA SER A 182 5.10 -9.57 11.97
C SER A 182 3.91 -9.95 12.83
N LEU A 183 2.74 -10.11 12.22
CA LEU A 183 1.60 -10.77 12.87
C LEU A 183 1.77 -12.29 12.78
N SER A 184 2.13 -12.94 13.89
CA SER A 184 2.26 -14.39 13.93
C SER A 184 0.92 -15.10 13.74
N MET A 185 0.94 -16.29 13.13
CA MET A 185 -0.25 -17.12 12.99
C MET A 185 -0.86 -17.49 14.36
N GLN A 186 -0.04 -17.61 15.40
CA GLN A 186 -0.48 -17.84 16.78
C GLN A 186 -1.29 -16.66 17.33
N ASN A 187 -0.79 -15.42 17.18
CA ASN A 187 -1.47 -14.23 17.69
C ASN A 187 -2.75 -13.93 16.90
N TYR A 188 -2.72 -14.10 15.58
CA TYR A 188 -3.91 -14.05 14.75
C TYR A 188 -4.97 -15.06 15.22
N SER A 189 -4.58 -16.33 15.39
CA SER A 189 -5.53 -17.40 15.74
C SER A 189 -6.18 -17.19 17.12
N ARG A 190 -5.47 -16.57 18.05
CA ARG A 190 -5.97 -16.24 19.40
C ARG A 190 -6.84 -14.98 19.45
N ASN A 191 -6.89 -14.17 18.38
CA ASN A 191 -7.67 -12.94 18.35
C ASN A 191 -8.94 -13.10 17.51
N ALA A 192 -10.10 -13.14 18.15
CA ALA A 192 -11.38 -13.32 17.47
C ALA A 192 -11.72 -12.20 16.47
N LYS A 193 -11.30 -10.95 16.73
CA LYS A 193 -11.55 -9.82 15.82
C LYS A 193 -10.80 -10.01 14.50
N LEU A 194 -9.50 -10.30 14.58
CA LEU A 194 -8.67 -10.53 13.39
C LEU A 194 -9.17 -11.74 12.58
N ARG A 195 -9.46 -12.87 13.24
CA ARG A 195 -9.99 -14.07 12.55
C ARG A 195 -11.31 -13.83 11.83
N ARG A 196 -12.20 -13.06 12.44
CA ARG A 196 -13.49 -12.74 11.83
C ARG A 196 -13.32 -11.76 10.67
N PHE A 197 -12.39 -10.83 10.79
CA PHE A 197 -12.23 -9.73 9.84
C PHE A 197 -11.43 -10.13 8.62
N TYR A 198 -10.32 -10.86 8.77
CA TYR A 198 -9.38 -11.19 7.69
C TYR A 198 -9.39 -12.68 7.34
N LYS A 199 -9.21 -12.96 6.06
CA LYS A 199 -8.84 -14.26 5.50
C LYS A 199 -7.36 -14.22 5.14
N ILE A 200 -6.62 -15.24 5.57
CA ILE A 200 -5.18 -15.35 5.31
C ILE A 200 -4.95 -15.98 3.95
N LEU A 201 -4.20 -15.30 3.09
CA LEU A 201 -3.88 -15.75 1.73
C LEU A 201 -2.49 -16.38 1.65
N SER A 202 -1.54 -15.87 2.42
CA SER A 202 -0.22 -16.49 2.52
C SER A 202 0.41 -16.29 3.87
N THR A 203 1.29 -17.23 4.22
CA THR A 203 2.18 -17.15 5.37
C THR A 203 3.63 -17.23 4.92
N ASN A 204 4.53 -16.91 5.84
CA ASN A 204 5.97 -17.10 5.74
C ASN A 204 6.54 -17.51 7.10
N SER A 205 7.80 -17.92 7.13
CA SER A 205 8.51 -18.27 8.36
C SER A 205 9.90 -17.64 8.36
N ASP A 206 10.33 -17.16 9.52
CA ASP A 206 11.72 -16.74 9.78
C ASP A 206 12.60 -17.89 10.29
N GLY A 207 12.12 -19.14 10.17
CA GLY A 207 12.74 -20.35 10.72
C GLY A 207 12.34 -20.65 12.16
N LYS A 208 11.71 -19.71 12.87
CA LYS A 208 11.26 -19.88 14.27
C LYS A 208 9.76 -19.64 14.43
N LYS A 209 9.20 -18.68 13.71
CA LYS A 209 7.81 -18.24 13.80
C LYS A 209 7.19 -18.17 12.43
N GLU A 210 6.03 -18.81 12.29
CA GLU A 210 5.15 -18.59 11.16
C GLU A 210 4.37 -17.27 11.34
N PHE A 211 4.36 -16.45 10.30
CA PHE A 211 3.67 -15.17 10.26
C PHE A 211 2.86 -14.99 8.99
N ILE A 212 1.84 -14.14 9.07
CA ILE A 212 0.99 -13.80 7.94
C ILE A 212 1.75 -12.86 7.01
N SER A 213 1.82 -13.20 5.72
CA SER A 213 2.47 -12.37 4.71
C SER A 213 1.50 -11.70 3.74
N THR A 214 0.31 -12.27 3.54
CA THR A 214 -0.77 -11.65 2.74
C THR A 214 -2.14 -11.97 3.33
N MET A 215 -3.02 -10.98 3.42
CA MET A 215 -4.40 -11.14 3.85
C MET A 215 -5.37 -10.21 3.12
N GLU A 216 -6.64 -10.60 3.06
CA GLU A 216 -7.74 -9.77 2.59
C GLU A 216 -8.91 -9.83 3.59
N ALA A 217 -9.66 -8.75 3.76
CA ALA A 217 -10.82 -8.75 4.65
C ALA A 217 -11.98 -9.58 4.06
N ASN A 218 -12.79 -10.22 4.91
CA ASN A 218 -13.90 -11.06 4.45
C ASN A 218 -15.00 -10.24 3.76
N HIS A 219 -15.36 -9.09 4.36
CA HIS A 219 -16.51 -8.27 3.92
C HIS A 219 -16.13 -6.88 3.39
N TYR A 220 -14.93 -6.38 3.72
CA TYR A 220 -14.46 -5.07 3.29
C TYR A 220 -13.40 -5.23 2.19
N PRO A 221 -13.24 -4.25 1.29
CA PRO A 221 -12.18 -4.23 0.30
C PRO A 221 -10.83 -3.78 0.90
N PHE A 222 -10.46 -4.39 2.02
CA PHE A 222 -9.19 -4.12 2.70
C PHE A 222 -8.21 -5.26 2.41
N TYR A 223 -7.01 -4.89 1.97
CA TYR A 223 -5.98 -5.80 1.50
C TYR A 223 -4.66 -5.44 2.17
N ALA A 224 -3.86 -6.45 2.49
CA ALA A 224 -2.58 -6.18 3.13
C ALA A 224 -1.51 -7.20 2.75
N VAL A 225 -0.31 -6.71 2.48
CA VAL A 225 0.90 -7.47 2.24
C VAL A 225 1.97 -7.05 3.24
N GLN A 226 2.61 -8.00 3.92
CA GLN A 226 3.71 -7.72 4.85
C GLN A 226 5.03 -7.43 4.09
N TRP A 227 5.13 -7.93 2.87
CA TRP A 227 6.24 -7.74 1.93
C TRP A 227 6.00 -6.50 1.05
N HIS A 228 7.02 -6.10 0.30
CA HIS A 228 7.07 -4.84 -0.46
C HIS A 228 7.01 -5.07 -1.98
N PRO A 229 5.80 -5.13 -2.59
CA PRO A 229 5.67 -5.29 -4.04
C PRO A 229 6.26 -4.11 -4.82
N GLU A 230 6.28 -2.91 -4.26
CA GLU A 230 6.74 -1.70 -4.93
C GLU A 230 8.27 -1.67 -5.15
N LYS A 231 9.05 -2.44 -4.39
CA LYS A 231 10.51 -2.34 -4.40
C LYS A 231 11.14 -2.92 -5.67
N SER A 232 10.68 -4.09 -6.11
CA SER A 232 11.29 -4.84 -7.22
C SER A 232 11.48 -4.05 -8.52
N PRO A 233 10.55 -3.18 -8.96
CA PRO A 233 10.78 -2.34 -10.14
C PRO A 233 11.39 -0.96 -9.86
N PHE A 234 11.44 -0.48 -8.61
CA PHE A 234 11.68 0.95 -8.34
C PHE A 234 12.74 1.30 -7.31
N GLU A 235 13.22 0.35 -6.51
CA GLU A 235 14.27 0.55 -5.51
C GLU A 235 15.49 -0.31 -5.82
N TRP A 236 16.70 0.13 -5.45
CA TRP A 236 17.95 -0.52 -5.90
C TRP A 236 18.99 -0.71 -4.79
N VAL A 237 18.58 -0.59 -3.52
CA VAL A 237 19.51 -0.73 -2.40
C VAL A 237 20.17 -2.12 -2.41
N ASP A 238 21.49 -2.16 -2.28
CA ASP A 238 22.27 -3.40 -2.29
C ASP A 238 22.08 -4.17 -0.97
N LYS A 239 21.00 -4.94 -0.90
CA LYS A 239 20.65 -5.79 0.24
C LYS A 239 20.10 -7.13 -0.24
N PRO A 240 20.35 -8.25 0.49
CA PRO A 240 19.94 -9.58 0.06
C PRO A 240 18.45 -9.77 -0.22
N GLY A 241 17.58 -8.97 0.40
CA GLY A 241 16.13 -8.99 0.19
C GLY A 241 15.63 -8.23 -1.04
N MET A 242 16.52 -7.56 -1.78
CA MET A 242 16.17 -6.81 -2.97
C MET A 242 16.22 -7.73 -4.20
N VAL A 243 15.09 -7.88 -4.89
CA VAL A 243 14.96 -8.81 -6.04
C VAL A 243 14.32 -8.11 -7.22
N HIS A 244 14.95 -8.25 -8.38
CA HIS A 244 14.59 -7.62 -9.65
C HIS A 244 14.24 -8.63 -10.76
N SER A 245 13.91 -9.87 -10.39
CA SER A 245 13.52 -10.87 -11.40
C SER A 245 12.26 -10.44 -12.15
N VAL A 246 12.09 -10.93 -13.38
CA VAL A 246 10.90 -10.65 -14.20
C VAL A 246 9.62 -11.04 -13.45
N SER A 247 9.63 -12.16 -12.73
CA SER A 247 8.51 -12.62 -11.91
C SER A 247 8.20 -11.66 -10.75
N ALA A 248 9.23 -11.11 -10.09
CA ALA A 248 9.05 -10.12 -9.02
C ALA A 248 8.44 -8.80 -9.54
N VAL A 249 8.93 -8.32 -10.69
CA VAL A 249 8.38 -7.13 -11.36
C VAL A 249 6.94 -7.37 -11.82
N ARG A 250 6.63 -8.56 -12.36
CA ARG A 250 5.24 -8.94 -12.69
C ARG A 250 4.37 -8.98 -11.44
N ALA A 251 4.84 -9.55 -10.34
CA ALA A 251 4.09 -9.59 -9.08
C ALA A 251 3.73 -8.17 -8.62
N SER A 252 4.67 -7.22 -8.69
CA SER A 252 4.45 -5.81 -8.43
C SER A 252 3.31 -5.23 -9.27
N PHE A 253 3.38 -5.40 -10.59
CA PHE A 253 2.34 -4.89 -11.49
C PHE A 253 0.97 -5.50 -11.20
N TYR A 254 0.88 -6.81 -10.99
CA TYR A 254 -0.41 -7.47 -10.77
C TYR A 254 -1.05 -7.11 -9.42
N THR A 255 -0.25 -6.89 -8.36
CA THR A 255 -0.80 -6.36 -7.09
C THR A 255 -1.27 -4.91 -7.23
N ALA A 256 -0.54 -4.07 -7.98
CA ALA A 256 -0.95 -2.69 -8.24
C ALA A 256 -2.23 -2.64 -9.08
N SER A 257 -2.26 -3.39 -10.19
CA SER A 257 -3.39 -3.48 -11.10
C SER A 257 -4.65 -3.97 -10.39
N PHE A 258 -4.52 -4.97 -9.52
CA PHE A 258 -5.61 -5.39 -8.65
C PHE A 258 -6.13 -4.23 -7.80
N PHE A 259 -5.28 -3.57 -7.02
CA PHE A 259 -5.74 -2.50 -6.12
C PHE A 259 -6.35 -1.31 -6.87
N VAL A 260 -5.76 -0.91 -8.00
CA VAL A 260 -6.34 0.15 -8.86
C VAL A 260 -7.70 -0.25 -9.40
N SER A 261 -7.89 -1.53 -9.78
CA SER A 261 -9.20 -2.03 -10.20
C SER A 261 -10.25 -2.02 -9.08
N GLU A 262 -9.84 -2.17 -7.82
CA GLU A 262 -10.72 -2.03 -6.67
C GLU A 262 -11.11 -0.56 -6.47
N ALA A 263 -10.18 0.38 -6.66
CA ALA A 263 -10.44 1.81 -6.52
C ALA A 263 -11.45 2.32 -7.57
N MET A 264 -11.47 1.72 -8.76
CA MET A 264 -12.43 2.08 -9.82
C MET A 264 -13.90 1.69 -9.53
N LYS A 265 -14.20 1.08 -8.38
CA LYS A 265 -15.55 0.61 -8.02
C LYS A 265 -16.37 1.61 -7.20
N ASN A 266 -15.85 2.80 -6.91
CA ASN A 266 -16.63 3.92 -6.39
C ASN A 266 -16.63 5.12 -7.34
N HIS A 267 -17.46 6.11 -7.01
CA HIS A 267 -17.67 7.32 -7.80
C HIS A 267 -17.14 8.58 -7.12
N HIS A 268 -16.23 8.44 -6.15
CA HIS A 268 -15.57 9.57 -5.52
C HIS A 268 -14.80 10.40 -6.56
N HIS A 269 -14.84 11.71 -6.40
CA HIS A 269 -14.15 12.64 -7.27
C HIS A 269 -14.02 14.00 -6.56
N TYR A 270 -13.02 14.77 -6.95
CA TYR A 270 -12.90 16.15 -6.47
C TYR A 270 -14.06 17.01 -7.01
N PRO A 271 -14.50 18.04 -6.25
CA PRO A 271 -15.59 18.92 -6.68
C PRO A 271 -15.33 19.66 -8.00
N SER A 272 -14.06 19.89 -8.33
CA SER A 272 -13.65 20.53 -9.59
C SER A 272 -12.32 20.00 -10.10
N PRO A 273 -12.08 20.07 -11.43
CA PRO A 273 -10.77 19.73 -12.01
C PRO A 273 -9.60 20.55 -11.44
N ASP A 274 -9.83 21.80 -11.05
CA ASP A 274 -8.79 22.67 -10.49
C ASP A 274 -8.40 22.26 -9.06
N GLU A 275 -9.36 21.78 -8.26
CA GLU A 275 -9.08 21.21 -6.94
C GLU A 275 -8.33 19.88 -7.07
N GLU A 276 -8.73 19.05 -8.03
CA GLU A 276 -8.03 17.80 -8.34
C GLU A 276 -6.59 18.09 -8.75
N ASP A 277 -6.39 18.98 -9.74
CA ASP A 277 -5.08 19.32 -10.28
C ASP A 277 -4.11 19.74 -9.18
N LYS A 278 -4.53 20.61 -8.25
CA LYS A 278 -3.75 21.07 -7.10
C LYS A 278 -3.43 19.98 -6.08
N ALA A 279 -4.25 18.93 -6.01
CA ALA A 279 -4.07 17.84 -5.06
C ALA A 279 -3.12 16.74 -5.57
N LEU A 280 -2.86 16.68 -6.88
CA LEU A 280 -2.07 15.60 -7.47
C LEU A 280 -0.58 15.67 -7.08
N ILE A 281 0.05 14.49 -7.03
CA ILE A 281 1.49 14.33 -6.79
C ILE A 281 2.36 15.08 -7.81
N TYR A 282 1.82 15.41 -8.98
CA TYR A 282 2.50 16.15 -10.05
C TYR A 282 2.93 17.56 -9.66
N ASN A 283 2.34 18.14 -8.61
CA ASN A 283 2.75 19.43 -8.05
C ASN A 283 3.98 19.34 -7.13
N PHE A 284 4.50 18.13 -6.90
CA PHE A 284 5.59 17.89 -5.98
C PHE A 284 6.79 17.30 -6.73
N SER A 285 7.99 17.66 -6.31
CA SER A 285 9.23 17.12 -6.88
C SER A 285 9.91 16.18 -5.88
N PRO A 286 10.22 14.93 -6.25
CA PRO A 286 10.96 14.05 -5.37
C PRO A 286 12.42 14.48 -5.25
N VAL A 287 13.01 14.23 -4.09
CA VAL A 287 14.43 14.47 -3.81
C VAL A 287 15.17 13.15 -3.96
N TYR A 288 16.26 13.16 -4.72
CA TYR A 288 17.18 12.04 -4.83
C TYR A 288 17.91 11.80 -3.51
N ARG A 289 17.96 10.54 -3.08
CA ARG A 289 18.46 10.10 -1.77
C ARG A 289 19.82 9.42 -1.81
N GLY A 290 20.35 9.15 -3.00
CA GLY A 290 21.49 8.26 -3.19
C GLY A 290 21.05 6.86 -3.61
N PHE A 291 21.98 6.13 -4.24
CA PHE A 291 21.77 4.75 -4.69
C PHE A 291 21.80 3.75 -3.52
N ASP A 292 22.54 4.05 -2.44
CA ASP A 292 22.61 3.24 -1.22
C ASP A 292 21.40 3.44 -0.29
N ALA A 293 20.51 4.39 -0.60
CA ALA A 293 19.35 4.67 0.21
C ALA A 293 18.28 3.58 0.05
N VAL A 294 17.60 3.24 1.15
CA VAL A 294 16.47 2.28 1.15
C VAL A 294 15.35 2.70 0.19
N PHE A 295 15.22 4.01 -0.02
CA PHE A 295 14.36 4.63 -1.00
C PHE A 295 15.22 5.59 -1.83
N VAL A 296 15.31 5.37 -3.14
CA VAL A 296 16.14 6.14 -4.08
C VAL A 296 15.64 7.58 -4.20
N GLN A 297 14.34 7.77 -4.05
CA GLN A 297 13.66 9.06 -4.14
C GLN A 297 12.56 9.15 -3.09
N ASN A 298 12.48 10.30 -2.42
CA ASN A 298 11.39 10.63 -1.50
C ASN A 298 10.73 11.94 -1.90
N TYR A 299 9.40 11.98 -1.85
CA TYR A 299 8.65 13.23 -1.81
C TYR A 299 8.56 13.68 -0.35
N TYR A 300 8.77 14.97 -0.10
CA TYR A 300 8.73 15.56 1.23
C TYR A 300 7.62 16.61 1.33
N PHE A 301 6.99 16.70 2.50
CA PHE A 301 5.85 17.57 2.73
C PHE A 301 5.91 18.18 4.14
N ASP A 302 5.51 19.44 4.25
CA ASP A 302 5.25 20.09 5.54
C ASP A 302 4.01 19.54 6.27
#